data_AF-A0A9D6L4V3-F1
#
_entry.id   AF-A0A9D6L4V3-F1
#
_cell.length_a   1.000
_cell.length_b   1.000
_cell.length_c   1.000
_cell.angle_alpha   90.00
_cell.angle_beta   90.00
_cell.angle_gamma   90.00
#
_symmetry.space_group_name_H-M   'P 1'
#
loop_
_entity.id
_entity.type
_entity.pdbx_description
1 polymer ?
#
loop_
_entity_poly.entity_id
_entity_poly.type
_entity_poly.pdbx_seq_one_letter_code
_entity_poly.pdbx_strand_id
1 'polypeptide(L)' 'MEKIILTIKDERKKNFFLELLKQLDFIEVQKVSEKKTDSYNFFASAGLWKGRDLNANQLREQAWKRSR' A
#
# COMPACT_ATOMS: atom_id res chain seq x y z
N MET A 1 12.43 -16.60 -19.02
CA MET A 1 12.79 -15.49 -18.11
C MET A 1 12.82 -16.05 -16.70
N GLU A 2 13.99 -16.05 -16.07
CA GLU A 2 14.16 -16.56 -14.70
C GLU A 2 14.15 -15.38 -13.73
N LYS A 3 13.56 -15.59 -12.55
CA LYS A 3 13.49 -14.57 -11.50
C LYS A 3 14.17 -15.10 -10.25
N ILE A 4 15.08 -14.30 -9.70
CA ILE A 4 15.82 -14.63 -8.48
C ILE A 4 15.43 -13.62 -7.41
N ILE A 5 15.04 -14.11 -6.24
CA ILE A 5 14.73 -13.30 -5.06
C ILE A 5 15.91 -13.43 -4.10
N LEU A 6 16.53 -12.31 -3.75
CA LEU A 6 17.69 -12.26 -2.86
C LEU A 6 17.35 -11.49 -1.58
N THR A 7 17.68 -12.09 -0.44
CA THR A 7 17.56 -11.43 0.87
C THR A 7 18.92 -10.93 1.30
N ILE A 8 19.09 -9.61 1.40
CA ILE A 8 20.33 -8.98 1.82
C ILE A 8 20.33 -8.89 3.35
N LYS A 9 21.29 -9.58 4.01
CA LYS A 9 21.42 -9.60 5.48
C LYS A 9 22.10 -8.36 6.08
N ASP A 10 22.91 -7.65 5.30
CA ASP A 10 23.66 -6.47 5.74
C ASP A 10 23.19 -5.24 4.93
N GLU A 11 22.40 -4.38 5.56
CA GLU A 11 21.82 -3.20 4.91
C GLU A 11 22.89 -2.23 4.40
N ARG A 12 24.06 -2.17 5.04
CA ARG A 12 25.14 -1.27 4.63
C ARG A 12 25.68 -1.61 3.25
N LYS A 13 25.59 -2.88 2.84
CA LYS A 13 26.06 -3.38 1.55
C LYS A 13 24.99 -3.34 0.45
N LYS A 14 23.74 -3.04 0.81
CA LYS A 14 22.60 -3.02 -0.12
C LYS A 14 22.82 -2.07 -1.29
N ASN A 15 23.25 -0.85 -1.01
CA ASN A 15 23.43 0.18 -2.04
C ASN A 15 24.54 -0.20 -3.04
N PHE A 16 25.69 -0.65 -2.53
CA PHE A 16 26.79 -1.12 -3.36
C PHE A 16 26.38 -2.31 -4.24
N PHE A 17 25.65 -3.28 -3.68
CA PHE A 17 25.17 -4.42 -4.44
C PHE A 17 24.17 -4.02 -5.53
N LEU A 18 23.26 -3.08 -5.24
CA LEU A 18 22.34 -2.53 -6.25
C LEU A 18 23.07 -1.79 -7.37
N GLU A 19 24.17 -1.08 -7.06
CA GLU A 19 24.99 -0.43 -8.08
C GLU A 19 25.71 -1.43 -8.98
N LEU A 20 26.27 -2.50 -8.40
CA LEU A 20 26.85 -3.60 -9.17
C LEU A 20 25.82 -4.25 -10.10
N LEU A 21 24.62 -4.55 -9.59
CA LEU A 21 23.56 -5.17 -10.40
C LEU A 21 23.14 -4.27 -11.57
N LYS A 22 23.15 -2.95 -11.40
CA LYS A 22 22.83 -2.00 -12.47
C LYS A 22 23.90 -1.93 -13.57
N GLN A 23 25.14 -2.32 -13.28
CA GLN A 23 26.21 -2.36 -14.28
C GLN A 23 26.10 -3.57 -15.21
N LEU A 24 25.33 -4.58 -14.81
CA LEU A 24 25.10 -5.79 -15.59
C LEU A 24 23.96 -5.53 -16.57
N ASP A 25 24.29 -5.48 -17.85
CA ASP A 25 23.41 -5.22 -18.99
C ASP A 25 22.32 -6.28 -19.21
N PHE A 26 22.47 -7.46 -18.61
CA PHE A 26 21.49 -8.55 -18.65
C PHE A 26 20.56 -8.60 -17.43
N ILE A 27 20.71 -7.70 -16.44
CA ILE A 27 19.93 -7.71 -15.19
C ILE A 27 18.97 -6.53 -15.13
N GLU A 28 17.68 -6.84 -15.01
CA GLU A 28 16.64 -5.84 -14.78
C GLU A 28 16.26 -5.79 -13.29
N VAL A 29 16.64 -4.71 -12.60
CA VAL A 29 16.31 -4.52 -11.19
C VAL A 29 14.92 -3.88 -11.07
N GLN A 30 13.89 -4.69 -10.81
CA GLN A 30 12.54 -4.19 -10.52
C GLN A 30 12.49 -3.60 -9.11
N LYS A 31 12.45 -2.27 -9.01
CA LYS A 31 12.08 -1.61 -7.75
C LYS A 31 10.59 -1.82 -7.53
N VAL A 32 10.22 -2.55 -6.49
CA VAL A 32 8.85 -2.54 -5.98
C VAL A 32 8.63 -1.13 -5.44
N SER A 33 8.04 -0.26 -6.26
CA SER A 33 7.53 1.01 -5.76
C SER A 33 6.44 0.64 -4.76
N GLU A 34 6.66 0.94 -3.48
CA GLU A 34 5.57 1.00 -2.52
C GLU A 34 4.53 1.93 -3.15
N LYS A 35 3.35 1.38 -3.49
CA LYS A 35 2.24 2.20 -3.92
C LYS A 35 2.04 3.22 -2.81
N LYS A 36 2.27 4.50 -3.11
CA LYS A 36 1.79 5.58 -2.25
C LYS A 36 0.29 5.33 -2.13
N THR A 37 -0.15 4.78 -1.02
CA THR A 37 -1.52 4.94 -0.59
C THR A 37 -1.67 6.42 -0.37
N ASP A 38 -2.15 7.14 -1.40
CA ASP A 38 -2.74 8.44 -1.18
C ASP A 38 -3.68 8.25 0.00
N SER A 39 -3.45 9.01 1.07
CA SER A 39 -4.31 9.00 2.24
C SER A 39 -5.65 9.58 1.81
N TYR A 40 -6.46 8.74 1.16
CA TYR A 40 -7.81 9.08 0.81
C TYR A 40 -8.53 9.34 2.13
N ASN A 41 -8.71 10.62 2.45
CA ASN A 41 -9.46 11.04 3.61
C ASN A 41 -10.90 10.60 3.36
N PHE A 42 -11.29 9.47 3.94
CA PHE A 42 -12.64 8.93 3.88
C PHE A 42 -13.70 9.98 4.27
N PHE A 43 -13.33 10.93 5.13
CA PHE A 43 -14.16 12.04 5.57
C PHE A 43 -14.10 13.28 4.66
N ALA A 44 -13.25 13.34 3.62
CA ALA A 44 -13.37 14.36 2.57
C ALA A 44 -14.72 14.21 1.81
N SER A 45 -15.24 12.98 1.75
CA SER A 45 -16.61 12.67 1.30
C SER A 45 -17.71 13.02 2.32
N ALA A 46 -17.39 13.64 3.47
CA ALA A 46 -18.39 14.00 4.50
C ALA A 46 -19.48 14.96 3.99
N GLY A 47 -19.22 15.67 2.88
CA GLY A 47 -20.23 16.48 2.19
C GLY A 47 -21.45 15.67 1.73
N LEU A 48 -21.30 14.36 1.44
CA LEU A 48 -22.40 13.46 1.06
C LEU A 48 -23.39 13.18 2.20
N TRP A 49 -23.01 13.50 3.44
CA TRP A 49 -23.79 13.21 4.64
C TRP A 49 -24.37 14.47 5.30
N LYS A 50 -24.09 15.66 4.72
CA LYS A 50 -24.56 16.95 5.24
C LYS A 50 -26.10 17.01 5.15
N GLY A 51 -26.76 17.07 6.30
CA GLY A 51 -28.23 17.11 6.42
C GLY A 51 -28.88 15.78 6.79
N ARG A 52 -28.10 14.71 7.04
CA ARG A 52 -28.60 13.47 7.62
C ARG A 52 -28.21 13.42 9.10
N ASP A 53 -29.19 13.25 9.98
CA ASP A 53 -28.95 13.00 11.41
C ASP A 53 -28.50 11.54 11.57
N LEU A 54 -27.19 11.31 11.46
CA LEU A 54 -26.60 9.97 11.51
C LEU A 54 -25.68 9.85 12.71
N ASN A 55 -26.05 8.96 13.63
CA ASN A 55 -25.18 8.58 14.73
C ASN A 55 -24.28 7.39 14.31
N ALA A 56 -23.03 7.39 14.75
CA ALA A 56 -22.08 6.31 14.49
C ALA A 56 -22.63 4.93 14.88
N ASN A 57 -23.47 4.85 15.92
CA ASN A 57 -24.10 3.59 16.33
C ASN A 57 -25.13 3.09 15.32
N GLN A 58 -25.95 3.98 14.74
CA GLN A 58 -26.93 3.63 13.70
C GLN A 58 -26.24 3.10 12.43
N LEU A 59 -25.12 3.71 12.04
CA LEU A 59 -24.33 3.25 10.89
C LEU A 59 -23.75 1.85 11.13
N ARG A 60 -23.26 1.58 12.35
CA ARG A 60 -22.76 0.24 12.70
C ARG A 60 -23.88 -0.79 12.70
N GLU A 61 -25.04 -0.47 13.28
CA GLU A 61 -26.18 -1.39 13.28
C GLU A 61 -26.67 -1.72 11.87
N GLN A 62 -26.75 -0.74 10.97
CA GLN A 62 -27.14 -0.98 9.57
C GLN A 62 -26.10 -1.78 8.80
N ALA A 63 -24.81 -1.46 8.95
CA ALA A 63 -23.73 -2.12 8.23
C ALA A 63 -23.50 -3.57 8.70
N TRP A 64 -23.68 -3.83 10.00
CA TRP A 64 -23.52 -5.15 10.62
C TRP A 64 -24.85 -5.78 11.02
N LYS A 65 -25.95 -5.50 10.30
CA LYS A 65 -27.15 -6.34 10.39
C LYS A 65 -26.77 -7.78 10.02
N ARG A 66 -26.36 -8.55 11.04
CA ARG A 66 -26.22 -9.99 10.98
C ARG A 66 -27.64 -10.51 10.80
N SER A 67 -28.05 -10.69 9.55
CA SER A 67 -29.20 -11.52 9.22
C SER A 67 -28.97 -12.84 9.95
N ARG A 68 -29.89 -13.14 10.86
CA ARG A 68 -30.04 -14.45 11.47
C ARG A 68 -31.30 -15.06 10.89
#